data_AF-A0A817KYA9-F1
#
_entry.id   AF-A0A817KYA9-F1
#
_cell.length_a   1.000
_cell.length_b   1.000
_cell.length_c   1.000
_cell.angle_alpha   90.00
_cell.angle_beta   90.00
_cell.angle_gamma   90.00
#
_symmetry.space_group_name_H-M   'P 1'
#
loop_
_entity.id
_entity.type
_entity.pdbx_description
1 polymer ?
#
loop_
_entity_poly.entity_id
_entity_poly.type
_entity_poly.pdbx_seq_one_letter_code
_entity_poly.pdbx_strand_id
1 'polypeptide(L)' 'MKFGEHLTAHVTPEWSSQYIEYEYMKELLEQAIAEAPVVINNVDNRLREQFFRDVDVSFFQFCEKQATKIGIFFAEKLAE' A
#
# COMPACT_ATOMS: atom_id res chain seq x y z
N MET A 1 8.92 -10.10 8.62
CA MET A 1 7.70 -10.54 9.35
C MET A 1 6.80 -11.30 8.38
N LYS A 2 6.08 -12.34 8.81
CA LYS A 2 5.24 -13.21 7.94
C LYS A 2 3.75 -12.81 7.92
N PHE A 3 3.46 -11.51 7.94
CA PHE A 3 2.08 -11.04 8.06
C PHE A 3 1.22 -11.40 6.83
N GLY A 4 1.75 -11.27 5.61
CA GLY A 4 0.99 -11.61 4.40
C GLY A 4 0.61 -13.08 4.30
N GLU A 5 1.51 -13.98 4.69
CA GLU A 5 1.21 -15.41 4.82
C GLU A 5 0.08 -15.64 5.84
N HIS A 6 0.15 -14.97 7.00
CA HIS A 6 -0.86 -15.08 8.05
C HIS A 6 -2.21 -14.54 7.62
N LEU A 7 -2.24 -13.38 6.95
CA LEU A 7 -3.46 -12.76 6.42
C LEU A 7 -4.13 -13.72 5.43
N THR A 8 -3.39 -14.20 4.44
CA THR A 8 -3.91 -15.10 3.41
C THR A 8 -4.50 -16.39 4.00
N ALA A 9 -3.88 -16.93 5.06
CA ALA A 9 -4.37 -18.14 5.72
C ALA A 9 -5.67 -17.96 6.53
N HIS A 10 -6.02 -16.72 6.91
CA HIS A 10 -7.19 -16.42 7.78
C HIS A 10 -8.28 -15.61 7.08
N VAL A 11 -8.15 -15.39 5.77
CA VAL A 11 -9.16 -14.71 4.95
C VAL A 11 -10.36 -15.63 4.73
N THR A 12 -11.56 -15.11 4.97
CA THR A 12 -12.81 -15.74 4.53
C THR A 12 -12.86 -15.75 2.99
N PRO A 13 -12.92 -16.91 2.31
CA PRO A 13 -12.80 -17.00 0.85
C PRO A 13 -13.78 -16.09 0.10
N GLU A 14 -15.02 -16.02 0.58
CA GLU A 14 -16.12 -15.23 0.01
C GLU A 14 -15.85 -13.72 0.06
N TRP A 15 -14.97 -13.27 0.95
CA TRP A 15 -14.66 -11.86 1.19
C TRP A 15 -13.23 -11.49 0.80
N SER A 16 -12.49 -12.40 0.16
CA SER A 16 -11.08 -12.22 -0.17
C SER A 16 -10.75 -10.89 -0.86
N SER A 17 -11.62 -10.39 -1.75
CA SER A 17 -11.46 -9.11 -2.44
C SER A 17 -11.68 -7.87 -1.55
N GLN A 18 -12.34 -8.02 -0.39
CA GLN A 18 -12.66 -6.95 0.54
C GLN A 18 -11.55 -6.69 1.56
N TYR A 19 -10.63 -7.64 1.74
CA TYR A 19 -9.45 -7.44 2.59
C TYR A 19 -8.46 -6.45 1.99
N ILE A 20 -7.56 -5.95 2.83
CA ILE A 20 -6.44 -5.10 2.40
C ILE A 20 -5.52 -5.85 1.44
N GLU A 21 -5.14 -5.18 0.35
CA GLU A 21 -4.18 -5.71 -0.64
C GLU A 21 -2.73 -5.59 -0.11
N TYR A 22 -2.42 -6.31 0.96
CA TYR A 22 -1.15 -6.16 1.71
C TYR A 22 0.10 -6.45 0.87
N GLU A 23 0.10 -7.54 0.08
CA GLU A 23 1.26 -7.87 -0.76
C GLU A 23 1.50 -6.81 -1.83
N TYR A 24 0.44 -6.30 -2.46
CA TYR A 24 0.57 -5.23 -3.43
C TYR A 24 1.09 -3.93 -2.81
N MET A 25 0.66 -3.58 -1.60
CA MET A 25 1.24 -2.43 -0.88
C MET A 25 2.73 -2.60 -0.61
N LYS A 26 3.16 -3.82 -0.29
CA LYS A 26 4.57 -4.14 -0.08
C LYS A 26 5.35 -4.06 -1.40
N GLU A 27 4.80 -4.56 -2.50
CA GLU A 27 5.39 -4.44 -3.84
C GLU A 27 5.58 -2.97 -4.23
N LEU A 28 4.60 -2.09 -3.97
CA LEU A 28 4.71 -0.65 -4.24
C LEU A 28 5.89 -0.01 -3.48
N LEU A 29 6.10 -0.39 -2.22
CA LEU A 29 7.22 0.13 -1.42
C LEU A 29 8.57 -0.43 -1.89
N GLU A 30 8.63 -1.72 -2.23
CA GLU A 30 9.82 -2.36 -2.77
C GLU A 30 10.21 -1.73 -4.12
N GLN A 31 9.22 -1.47 -4.99
CA GLN A 31 9.42 -0.78 -6.26
C GLN A 31 9.91 0.66 -6.05
N ALA A 32 9.30 1.41 -5.13
CA ALA A 32 9.75 2.77 -4.82
C ALA A 32 11.22 2.83 -4.37
N ILE A 33 11.68 1.85 -3.58
CA ILE A 33 13.09 1.76 -3.17
C ILE A 33 13.98 1.42 -4.37
N ALA A 34 13.54 0.49 -5.23
CA ALA A 34 14.31 0.07 -6.40
C ALA A 34 14.46 1.18 -7.46
N GLU A 35 13.43 2.02 -7.62
CA GLU A 35 13.40 3.12 -8.59
C GLU A 35 13.97 4.44 -8.05
N ALA A 36 14.30 4.50 -6.75
CA ALA A 36 14.78 5.71 -6.11
C ALA A 36 16.08 6.24 -6.77
N PRO A 37 16.15 7.53 -7.14
CA PRO A 37 17.35 8.12 -7.73
C PRO A 37 18.60 7.94 -6.85
N VAL A 38 19.73 7.59 -7.48
CA VAL A 38 21.04 7.53 -6.81
C VAL A 38 21.54 8.95 -6.58
N VAL A 39 21.98 9.25 -5.35
CA VAL A 39 22.48 10.58 -4.98
C VAL A 39 23.98 10.65 -5.15
N ILE A 40 24.45 11.46 -6.11
CA ILE A 40 25.87 11.70 -6.37
C ILE A 40 26.22 13.18 -6.11
N ASN A 41 25.23 14.06 -6.24
CA ASN A 41 25.35 15.49 -5.98
C ASN A 41 24.08 16.07 -5.30
N ASN A 42 24.10 17.38 -5.00
CA ASN A 42 22.99 18.07 -4.34
C ASN A 42 21.72 18.17 -5.20
N VAL A 43 21.84 18.17 -6.53
CA VAL A 43 20.68 18.17 -7.45
C VAL A 43 19.98 16.81 -7.39
N ASP A 44 20.75 15.72 -7.43
CA ASP A 44 20.22 14.34 -7.31
C ASP A 44 19.50 14.14 -5.96
N ASN A 45 20.01 14.76 -4.89
CA ASN A 45 19.35 14.72 -3.59
C ASN A 45 17.95 15.36 -3.65
N ARG A 46 17.82 16.54 -4.27
CA ARG A 46 16.51 17.20 -4.45
C ARG A 46 15.57 16.36 -5.32
N LEU A 47 16.09 15.73 -6.38
CA LEU A 47 15.31 14.83 -7.23
C LEU A 47 14.82 13.61 -6.44
N ARG A 48 15.66 13.03 -5.59
CA ARG A 48 15.29 11.91 -4.71
C ARG A 48 14.22 12.31 -3.69
N GLU A 49 14.35 13.48 -3.06
CA GLU A 49 13.32 13.99 -2.14
C GLU A 49 11.98 14.23 -2.85
N GLN A 50 12.01 14.78 -4.07
CA GLN A 50 10.80 14.96 -4.87
C GLN A 50 10.18 13.62 -5.24
N PHE A 51 10.99 12.67 -5.71
CA PHE A 51 10.55 11.30 -6.02
C PHE A 51 9.82 10.65 -4.84
N PHE A 52 10.38 10.71 -3.63
CA PHE A 52 9.70 10.13 -2.46
C PHE A 52 8.44 10.89 -2.05
N ARG A 53 8.36 12.21 -2.27
CA ARG A 53 7.10 12.96 -2.08
C ARG A 53 6.01 12.47 -3.03
N ASP A 54 6.35 12.20 -4.28
CA ASP A 54 5.39 11.71 -5.28
C ASP A 54 4.95 10.26 -5.00
N VAL A 55 5.88 9.43 -4.52
CA VAL A 55 5.60 8.08 -4.01
C VAL A 55 4.65 8.14 -2.81
N ASP A 56 4.93 9.00 -1.82
CA ASP A 56 4.10 9.14 -0.62
C ASP A 56 2.66 9.51 -1.00
N VAL A 57 2.48 10.48 -1.90
CA VAL A 57 1.15 10.88 -2.38
C VAL A 57 0.41 9.68 -3.00
N SER A 58 1.07 8.95 -3.89
CA SER A 58 0.47 7.80 -4.58
C SER A 58 0.14 6.66 -3.61
N PHE A 59 1.03 6.39 -2.66
CA PHE A 59 0.87 5.35 -1.65
C PHE A 59 -0.27 5.67 -0.67
N PHE A 60 -0.36 6.91 -0.19
CA PHE A 60 -1.44 7.32 0.71
C PHE A 60 -2.81 7.35 0.03
N GLN A 61 -2.88 7.74 -1.25
CA GLN A 61 -4.12 7.59 -2.04
C GLN A 61 -4.56 6.13 -2.14
N PHE A 62 -3.61 5.21 -2.32
CA PHE A 62 -3.91 3.78 -2.31
C PHE A 62 -4.40 3.30 -0.93
N CYS A 63 -3.76 3.75 0.15
CA CYS A 63 -4.17 3.44 1.53
C CYS A 63 -5.60 3.92 1.81
N GLU A 64 -5.94 5.14 1.40
CA GLU A 64 -7.28 5.71 1.56
C GLU A 64 -8.33 4.90 0.80
N LYS A 65 -8.02 4.47 -0.43
CA LYS A 65 -8.90 3.59 -1.22
C LYS A 65 -9.13 2.25 -0.51
N GLN A 66 -8.09 1.62 0.03
CA GLN A 66 -8.21 0.35 0.77
C GLN A 66 -9.01 0.53 2.06
N ALA A 67 -8.74 1.58 2.83
CA ALA A 67 -9.46 1.89 4.07
C ALA A 67 -10.95 2.15 3.81
N THR A 68 -11.27 2.91 2.76
CA THR A 68 -12.66 3.19 2.36
C THR A 68 -13.38 1.91 1.95
N LYS A 69 -12.75 1.07 1.11
CA LYS A 69 -13.30 -0.24 0.70
C LYS A 69 -13.68 -1.09 1.91
N ILE A 70 -12.73 -1.27 2.84
CA ILE A 70 -12.91 -2.07 4.05
C ILE A 70 -13.99 -1.47 4.94
N GLY A 71 -14.00 -0.15 5.11
CA GLY A 71 -14.98 0.57 5.92
C GLY A 71 -16.41 0.40 5.41
N ILE A 72 -16.61 0.50 4.08
CA ILE A 72 -17.93 0.28 3.45
C ILE A 72 -18.39 -1.16 3.67
N PHE A 73 -17.54 -2.15 3.34
CA PHE A 73 -17.89 -3.56 3.51
C PHE A 73 -18.23 -3.92 4.96
N PHE A 74 -17.44 -3.40 5.92
CA PHE A 74 -17.69 -3.63 7.34
C PHE A 74 -19.02 -3.02 7.79
N ALA A 75 -19.34 -1.80 7.34
CA ALA A 75 -20.60 -1.14 7.67
C ALA A 75 -21.81 -1.89 7.10
N GLU A 76 -21.72 -2.40 5.87
CA GLU A 76 -22.74 -3.24 5.25
C GLU A 76 -22.97 -4.53 6.05
N LYS A 77 -21.89 -5.20 6.46
CA LYS A 77 -21.96 -6.44 7.25
C LYS A 77 -22.48 -6.26 8.67
N LEU A 78 -22.32 -5.06 9.24
CA LEU A 78 -22.85 -4.73 10.57
C LEU A 78 -24.36 -4.42 10.56
N ALA A 79 -24.87 -3.94 9.42
CA ALA A 79 -26.28 -3.58 9.26
C ALA A 79 -27.17 -4.77 8.81
N GLU A 80 -26.56 -5.83 8.29
CA GLU A 80 -27.19 -7.12 7.95
C GLU A 80 -27.61 -7.91 9.20
#